data_AF-A0A091C5Z1-F1
#
_entry.id   AF-A0A091C5Z1-F1
#
_cell.length_a   1.000
_cell.length_b   1.000
_cell.length_c   1.000
_cell.angle_alpha   90.00
_cell.angle_beta   90.00
_cell.angle_gamma   90.00
#
_symmetry.space_group_name_H-M   'P 1'
#
loop_
_entity.id
_entity.type
_entity.pdbx_description
1 polymer ?
#
loop_
_entity_poly.entity_id
_entity_poly.type
_entity_poly.pdbx_seq_one_letter_code
_entity_poly.pdbx_strand_id
1 'polypeptide(L)' 'MEIIYPPLVEQSVKYHLQANKQETVNKAEIYRAMVERGILTENGQPTDYALKNGWIKDFYEEEDLSFEMFLDIFPIF' A
#
# COMPACT_ATOMS: atom_id res chain seq x y z
N MET A 1 -19.05 -1.43 3.06
CA MET A 1 -18.15 -1.45 1.89
C MET A 1 -16.75 -1.37 2.44
N GLU A 2 -15.98 -2.44 2.30
CA GLU A 2 -14.59 -2.50 2.80
C GLU A 2 -13.67 -1.93 1.72
N ILE A 3 -12.84 -0.95 2.10
CA ILE A 3 -11.90 -0.32 1.17
C ILE A 3 -10.57 -1.06 1.28
N ILE A 4 -10.11 -1.61 0.15
CA ILE A 4 -8.82 -2.28 0.04
C ILE A 4 -7.77 -1.21 -0.30
N TYR A 5 -6.75 -1.10 0.53
CA TYR A 5 -5.65 -0.15 0.31
C TYR A 5 -4.43 -0.85 -0.31
N PRO A 6 -3.61 -0.11 -1.08
CA PRO A 6 -2.39 -0.67 -1.65
C PRO A 6 -1.45 -1.24 -0.58
N PRO A 7 -0.68 -2.31 -0.88
CA PRO A 7 0.27 -2.93 0.06
C PRO A 7 1.22 -1.94 0.75
N LEU A 8 1.64 -0.88 0.05
CA LEU A 8 2.52 0.16 0.58
C LEU A 8 1.87 0.99 1.69
N VAL A 9 0.56 1.22 1.61
CA VAL A 9 -0.21 1.87 2.69
C VAL A 9 -0.24 0.96 3.91
N GLU A 10 -0.51 -0.34 3.73
CA GLU A 10 -0.52 -1.31 4.83
C GLU A 10 0.84 -1.45 5.50
N GLN A 11 1.93 -1.42 4.73
CA GLN A 11 3.29 -1.41 5.27
C GLN A 11 3.57 -0.14 6.08
N SER A 12 3.16 1.02 5.59
CA SER A 12 3.29 2.29 6.30
C SER A 12 2.51 2.28 7.62
N VAL A 13 1.27 1.80 7.60
CA VAL A 13 0.43 1.64 8.79
C VAL A 13 1.11 0.74 9.82
N LYS A 14 1.61 -0.43 9.41
CA LYS A 14 2.36 -1.34 10.30
C LYS A 14 3.56 -0.66 10.92
N TYR A 15 4.33 0.09 10.14
CA TYR A 15 5.46 0.87 10.64
C TYR A 15 5.02 1.91 11.69
N HIS A 16 3.96 2.68 11.44
CA HIS A 16 3.47 3.68 12.38
C HIS A 16 2.93 3.07 13.69
N LEU A 17 2.22 1.95 13.61
CA LEU A 17 1.71 1.24 14.79
C LEU A 17 2.85 0.62 15.62
N GLN A 18 3.84 0.01 14.97
CA GLN A 18 4.92 -0.71 15.64
C GLN A 18 6.07 0.19 16.09
N ALA A 19 6.56 1.08 15.21
CA ALA A 19 7.74 1.91 15.46
C ALA A 19 7.39 3.20 16.20
N ASN A 20 6.26 3.83 15.88
CA ASN A 20 5.83 5.10 16.48
C ASN A 20 4.86 4.93 17.66
N LYS A 21 4.53 3.68 18.04
CA LYS A 21 3.61 3.35 19.14
C LYS A 21 2.29 4.11 19.09
N GLN A 22 1.78 4.39 17.88
CA GLN A 22 0.45 4.98 17.74
C GLN A 22 -0.61 3.91 18.04
N GLU A 23 -1.62 4.25 18.83
CA GLU A 23 -2.73 3.32 19.13
C GLU A 23 -3.65 3.12 17.92
N THR A 24 -3.79 4.13 17.07
CA THR A 24 -4.61 4.09 15.87
C THR A 24 -3.96 4.87 14.74
N VAL A 25 -4.15 4.40 13.50
CA VAL A 25 -3.61 5.02 12.29
C VAL A 25 -4.71 5.03 11.23
N ASN A 26 -4.99 6.20 10.68
CA ASN A 26 -5.99 6.36 9.62
C ASN A 26 -5.37 6.00 8.26
N LYS A 27 -5.78 4.86 7.70
CA LYS A 27 -5.30 4.37 6.40
C LYS A 27 -5.58 5.35 5.25
N ALA A 28 -6.75 6.02 5.27
CA ALA A 28 -7.13 6.98 4.24
C ALA A 28 -6.21 8.20 4.24
N GLU A 29 -5.81 8.67 5.42
CA GLU A 29 -4.88 9.79 5.56
C GLU A 29 -3.48 9.42 5.10
N ILE A 30 -3.00 8.21 5.41
CA ILE A 30 -1.73 7.71 4.89
C ILE A 30 -1.77 7.61 3.37
N TYR A 31 -2.82 7.03 2.80
CA TYR A 31 -2.97 6.93 1.36
C TYR A 31 -2.91 8.31 0.69
N ARG A 32 -3.74 9.25 1.15
CA ARG A 32 -3.74 10.64 0.65
C ARG A 32 -2.36 11.29 0.77
N ALA A 33 -1.72 11.13 1.93
CA ALA A 33 -0.39 11.66 2.19
C ALA A 33 0.70 11.09 1.26
N MET A 34 0.58 9.82 0.86
CA MET A 34 1.49 9.17 -0.09
C MET A 34 1.24 9.66 -1.52
N VAL A 35 -0.01 9.89 -1.91
CA VAL A 35 -0.36 10.46 -3.22
C VAL A 35 0.12 11.91 -3.33
N GLU A 36 -0.15 12.75 -2.33
CA GLU A 36 0.28 14.16 -2.29
C GLU A 36 1.80 14.32 -2.34
N ARG A 37 2.55 13.37 -1.76
CA ARG A 37 4.01 13.35 -1.79
C ARG A 37 4.59 12.75 -3.08
N GLY A 38 3.73 12.32 -4.00
CA GLY A 38 4.14 11.65 -5.24
C GLY A 38 4.83 10.33 -4.99
N ILE A 39 4.50 9.63 -3.90
CA ILE A 39 5.01 8.27 -3.61
C ILE A 39 4.14 7.24 -4.34
N LEU A 40 2.83 7.43 -4.26
CA LEU A 40 1.83 6.66 -4.97
C LEU A 40 1.11 7.53 -6.01
N THR A 41 0.63 6.91 -7.06
CA THR A 41 -0.36 7.46 -7.99
C THR A 41 -1.78 7.35 -7.39
N GLU A 42 -2.76 8.00 -8.02
CA GLU A 42 -4.16 7.93 -7.58
C GLU A 42 -4.80 6.53 -7.68
N ASN A 43 -4.22 5.63 -8.47
CA ASN A 43 -4.60 4.21 -8.55
C ASN A 43 -3.78 3.32 -7.60
N GLY A 44 -2.92 3.89 -6.74
CA GLY A 44 -2.20 3.14 -5.72
C GLY A 44 -0.91 2.46 -6.17
N GLN A 45 -0.46 2.71 -7.40
CA GLN A 45 0.83 2.24 -7.90
C GLN A 45 1.97 3.14 -7.43
N PRO A 46 3.20 2.61 -7.24
CA PRO A 46 4.40 3.42 -7.06
C PRO A 46 4.60 4.41 -8.20
N THR A 47 5.06 5.62 -7.89
CA THR A 47 5.53 6.53 -8.95
C THR A 47 6.97 6.23 -9.35
N ASP A 48 7.34 6.60 -10.57
CA ASP A 48 8.74 6.61 -11.03
C ASP A 48 9.67 7.42 -10.11
N TYR A 49 9.15 8.49 -9.51
CA TYR A 49 9.89 9.30 -8.55
C TYR A 49 10.27 8.49 -7.32
N ALA A 50 9.31 7.77 -6.73
CA ALA A 50 9.57 6.95 -5.55
C ALA A 50 10.53 5.79 -5.83
N LEU A 51 10.41 5.17 -7.01
CA LEU A 51 11.31 4.11 -7.47
C LEU A 51 12.74 4.63 -7.67
N LYS A 52 12.92 5.76 -8.37
CA LYS A 52 14.24 6.36 -8.62
C LYS A 52 14.97 6.79 -7.35
N ASN A 53 14.23 7.22 -6.33
CA ASN A 53 14.80 7.58 -5.04
C ASN A 53 15.05 6.36 -4.13
N GLY A 54 14.73 5.14 -4.59
CA GLY A 54 14.95 3.90 -3.84
C GLY A 54 14.06 3.77 -2.59
N TRP A 55 12.95 4.51 -2.52
CA TRP A 55 12.02 4.46 -1.40
C TRP A 55 11.14 3.20 -1.43
N ILE A 56 10.92 2.67 -2.63
CA ILE A 56 10.20 1.43 -2.87
C ILE A 56 11.20 0.48 -3.51
N LYS A 57 11.57 -0.57 -2.78
CA LYS A 57 12.55 -1.56 -3.24
C LYS A 57 11.94 -2.52 -4.25
N ASP A 58 10.73 -3.00 -3.97
CA ASP A 58 10.00 -3.97 -4.77
C ASP A 58 8.49 -3.74 -4.57
N PHE A 59 7.76 -3.61 -5.66
CA PHE A 59 6.29 -3.62 -5.68
C PHE A 59 5.85 -4.64 -6.72
N TYR A 60 5.30 -5.75 -6.24
CA TYR A 60 4.79 -6.83 -7.07
C TYR A 60 3.28 -6.94 -6.82
N GLU A 61 2.50 -6.39 -7.74
CA GLU A 61 1.11 -6.80 -7.93
C GLU A 61 1.12 -7.77 -9.11
N GLU A 62 0.64 -8.99 -8.90
CA GLU A 62 0.40 -9.90 -10.01
C GLU A 62 -0.84 -9.40 -10.76
N GLU A 63 -0.62 -8.90 -11.98
CA GLU A 63 -1.69 -8.58 -12.91
C GLU A 63 -2.28 -9.88 -13.50
N ASP A 64 -3.53 -9.83 -13.97
CA ASP A 64 -4.24 -10.97 -14.58
C ASP A 64 -4.41 -12.22 -13.68
N LEU A 65 -4.40 -12.04 -12.36
CA LEU A 65 -4.76 -13.11 -11.42
C LEU A 65 -6.17 -13.64 -11.69
N SER A 66 -6.31 -14.97 -11.76
CA SER A 66 -7.62 -15.59 -11.60
C SER A 66 -8.15 -15.32 -10.20
N PHE A 67 -9.47 -15.34 -10.03
CA PHE A 67 -10.07 -15.16 -8.69
C PHE A 67 -9.57 -16.20 -7.68
N GLU A 68 -9.30 -17.44 -8.13
CA GLU A 68 -8.72 -18.49 -7.28
C GLU A 68 -7.29 -18.14 -6.82
N MET A 69 -6.43 -17.69 -7.74
CA MET A 69 -5.07 -17.28 -7.40
C MET A 69 -5.05 -16.03 -6.50
N PHE A 70 -6.02 -15.11 -6.70
CA PHE A 70 -6.20 -13.97 -5.83
C PHE A 70 -6.53 -14.40 -4.39
N LEU A 71 -7.45 -15.35 -4.21
CA LEU A 71 -7.82 -15.87 -2.89
C LEU A 71 -6.68 -16.63 -2.22
N ASP A 72 -5.80 -17.30 -2.97
CA ASP A 72 -4.62 -17.97 -2.42
C ASP A 72 -3.62 -16.97 -1.81
N ILE A 73 -3.43 -15.81 -2.45
CA ILE A 73 -2.53 -14.74 -1.96
C ILE A 73 -3.22 -13.96 -0.84
N PHE A 74 -4.54 -13.79 -0.92
CA PHE A 74 -5.34 -13.01 0.01
C PHE A 74 -6.54 -13.79 0.57
N PRO A 75 -6.32 -14.77 1.47
CA PRO A 75 -7.35 -15.74 1.90
C PRO A 75 -8.41 -15.20 2.87
N ILE A 76 -8.38 -13.90 3.17
CA ILE A 76 -9.33 -13.25 4.11
C ILE A 76 -10.41 -12.43 3.34
N PHE A 77 -10.37 -12.42 2.00
CA PHE A 77 -11.39 -11.81 1.15
C PHE A 77 -12.47 -12.81 0.70
#